data_AF-A0A4V6E9P6-F1
#
_entry.id   AF-A0A4V6E9P6-F1
#
_cell.length_a   1.000
_cell.length_b   1.000
_cell.length_c   1.000
_cell.angle_alpha   90.00
_cell.angle_beta   90.00
_cell.angle_gamma   90.00
#
_symmetry.space_group_name_H-M   'P 1'
#
loop_
_entity.id
_entity.type
_entity.pdbx_description
1 polymer ?
#
loop_
_entity_poly.entity_id
_entity_poly.type
_entity_poly.pdbx_seq_one_letter_code
_entity_poly.pdbx_strand_id
1 'polypeptide(L)'
;ANGIHHLDRSEDVDAIIVGRGGGSDSNLQAFNTERVAEAIFTANTPVVTAIGHTDDRLIADHVADVATITPTAAGEYIVNSRQEFLAGEIEPLEQQLDAAYETFQQDHEHEQELAEAVDEATAPEGLPPIYYKVAIAVLLLLLLVITGLWLGVI
;
A
#
# COMPACT_ATOMS: atom_id res chain seq x y z
N ALA A 1 38.66 0.47 -3.37
CA ALA A 1 38.58 1.67 -4.22
C ALA A 1 37.93 1.36 -5.57
N ASN A 2 38.64 0.79 -6.55
CA ASN A 2 38.07 0.60 -7.91
C ASN A 2 36.75 -0.19 -7.95
N GLY A 3 36.63 -1.28 -7.17
CA GLY A 3 35.39 -2.05 -7.08
C GLY A 3 34.21 -1.22 -6.55
N ILE A 4 34.45 -0.39 -5.54
CA ILE A 4 33.44 0.51 -4.95
C ILE A 4 32.97 1.50 -6.01
N HIS A 5 33.90 2.21 -6.66
CA HIS A 5 33.54 3.15 -7.72
C HIS A 5 32.87 2.48 -8.93
N HIS A 6 33.12 1.20 -9.18
CA HIS A 6 32.45 0.49 -10.26
C HIS A 6 30.99 0.22 -9.90
N LEU A 7 30.73 -0.28 -8.69
CA LEU A 7 29.39 -0.58 -8.21
C LEU A 7 28.57 0.70 -7.97
N ASP A 8 29.17 1.75 -7.44
CA ASP A 8 28.54 3.05 -7.17
C ASP A 8 28.05 3.77 -8.43
N ARG A 9 28.55 3.39 -9.61
CA ARG A 9 28.09 3.93 -10.90
C ARG A 9 26.90 3.16 -11.48
N SER A 10 26.50 2.06 -10.85
CA SER A 10 25.42 1.20 -11.31
C SER A 10 24.12 1.61 -10.64
N GLU A 11 23.10 1.94 -11.43
CA GLU A 11 21.76 2.24 -10.92
C GLU A 11 21.06 1.01 -10.33
N ASP A 12 21.50 -0.20 -10.72
CA ASP A 12 20.94 -1.48 -10.24
C ASP A 12 21.52 -1.95 -8.88
N VAL A 13 22.33 -1.14 -8.21
CA VAL A 13 22.97 -1.51 -6.94
C VAL A 13 22.43 -0.65 -5.80
N ASP A 14 21.60 -1.26 -4.95
CA ASP A 14 20.98 -0.58 -3.80
C ASP A 14 21.92 -0.43 -2.60
N ALA A 15 22.90 -1.33 -2.46
CA ALA A 15 23.87 -1.32 -1.36
C ALA A 15 25.16 -2.05 -1.75
N ILE A 16 26.29 -1.61 -1.21
CA ILE A 16 27.61 -2.20 -1.43
C ILE A 16 28.11 -2.81 -0.13
N ILE A 17 28.45 -4.10 -0.15
CA ILE A 17 29.14 -4.75 0.98
C ILE A 17 30.63 -4.82 0.68
N VAL A 18 31.43 -4.12 1.48
CA VAL A 18 32.89 -4.22 1.48
C VAL A 18 33.29 -5.21 2.55
N GLY A 19 33.59 -6.43 2.16
CA GLY A 19 33.97 -7.47 3.10
C GLY A 19 35.08 -8.36 2.60
N ARG A 20 35.46 -9.30 3.46
CA ARG A 20 36.29 -10.44 3.09
C ARG A 20 35.71 -11.72 3.69
N GLY A 21 36.12 -12.86 3.14
CA GLY A 21 35.99 -14.14 3.83
C GLY A 21 37.04 -14.30 4.94
N GLY A 22 37.38 -15.54 5.27
CA GLY A 22 38.51 -15.82 6.18
C GLY A 22 39.88 -15.42 5.61
N GLY A 23 40.88 -15.24 6.48
CA GLY A 23 42.26 -14.95 6.08
C GLY A 23 43.10 -14.34 7.19
N SER A 24 44.41 -14.20 6.95
CA SER A 24 45.36 -13.60 7.90
C SER A 24 45.21 -12.07 7.97
N ASP A 25 45.81 -11.46 8.99
CA ASP A 25 45.79 -10.00 9.22
C ASP A 25 46.36 -9.20 8.04
N SER A 26 47.25 -9.80 7.24
CA SER A 26 47.78 -9.17 6.04
C SER A 26 46.70 -8.80 5.01
N ASN A 27 45.57 -9.52 5.00
CA ASN A 27 44.44 -9.20 4.12
C ASN A 27 43.63 -7.99 4.61
N LEU A 28 43.79 -7.57 5.88
CA LEU A 28 43.08 -6.40 6.44
C LEU A 28 43.67 -5.08 5.94
N GLN A 29 44.98 -5.05 5.66
CA GLN A 29 45.68 -3.85 5.18
C GLN A 29 45.11 -3.31 3.87
N ALA A 30 44.55 -4.17 3.01
CA ALA A 30 43.90 -3.74 1.77
C ALA A 30 42.73 -2.77 2.02
N PHE A 31 42.11 -2.84 3.20
CA PHE A 31 40.99 -2.00 3.60
C PHE A 31 41.41 -0.81 4.48
N ASN A 32 42.66 -0.77 4.92
CA ASN A 32 43.18 0.28 5.82
C ASN A 32 43.97 1.34 5.06
N THR A 33 43.44 1.82 3.93
CA THR A 33 44.10 2.82 3.10
C THR A 33 43.18 4.02 2.87
N GLU A 34 43.78 5.22 2.78
CA GLU A 34 43.06 6.46 2.49
C GLU A 34 42.22 6.34 1.21
N ARG A 35 42.76 5.71 0.16
CA ARG A 35 42.05 5.52 -1.11
C ARG A 35 40.80 4.66 -1.00
N VAL A 36 40.77 3.70 -0.08
CA VAL A 36 39.56 2.91 0.18
C VAL A 36 38.58 3.75 0.99
N ALA A 37 39.07 4.46 1.99
CA ALA A 37 38.24 5.32 2.82
C ALA A 37 37.56 6.43 2.02
N GLU A 38 38.30 7.12 1.17
CA GLU A 38 37.78 8.15 0.26
C GLU A 38 36.73 7.58 -0.69
N ALA A 39 36.97 6.38 -1.24
CA ALA A 39 36.01 5.72 -2.13
C ALA A 39 34.72 5.33 -1.43
N ILE A 40 34.77 4.97 -0.13
CA ILE A 40 33.58 4.70 0.68
C ILE A 40 32.87 6.02 1.00
N PHE A 41 33.60 7.01 1.52
CA PHE A 41 33.04 8.28 1.96
C PHE A 41 32.37 9.10 0.84
N THR A 42 32.84 8.95 -0.40
CA THR A 42 32.30 9.66 -1.56
C THR A 42 31.29 8.85 -2.37
N ALA A 43 30.97 7.63 -1.95
CA ALA A 43 29.95 6.81 -2.61
C ALA A 43 28.55 7.42 -2.40
N ASN A 44 27.71 7.32 -3.43
CA ASN A 44 26.30 7.67 -3.37
C ASN A 44 25.46 6.46 -2.97
N THR A 45 25.91 5.25 -3.31
CA THR A 45 25.31 3.99 -2.87
C THR A 45 25.74 3.68 -1.43
N PRO A 46 24.81 3.35 -0.51
CA PRO A 46 25.14 2.98 0.87
C PRO A 46 26.18 1.84 0.95
N VAL A 47 27.18 2.01 1.82
CA VAL A 47 28.29 1.08 1.98
C VAL A 47 28.30 0.47 3.38
N VAL A 48 28.22 -0.85 3.43
CA VAL A 48 28.35 -1.64 4.66
C VAL A 48 29.68 -2.38 4.66
N THR A 49 30.48 -2.23 5.72
CA THR A 49 31.69 -3.04 5.87
C THR A 49 31.42 -4.33 6.62
N ALA A 50 32.17 -5.37 6.24
CA ALA A 50 32.06 -6.74 6.73
C ALA A 50 33.43 -7.43 6.71
N ILE A 51 34.46 -6.76 7.28
CA ILE A 51 35.87 -7.05 7.01
C ILE A 51 36.54 -7.88 8.12
N GLY A 52 36.22 -7.63 9.39
CA GLY A 52 37.12 -8.05 10.49
C GLY A 52 36.50 -8.23 11.87
N HIS A 53 37.34 -8.71 12.80
CA HIS A 53 36.98 -9.13 14.16
C HIS A 53 36.83 -7.95 15.12
N THR A 54 36.17 -8.19 16.25
CA THR A 54 35.75 -7.21 17.28
C THR A 54 36.83 -6.20 17.73
N ASP A 55 38.12 -6.55 17.62
CA ASP A 55 39.22 -5.72 18.13
C ASP A 55 39.97 -4.93 17.03
N ASP A 56 39.74 -5.24 15.75
CA ASP A 56 40.39 -4.54 14.65
C ASP A 56 39.64 -3.25 14.32
N ARG A 57 40.36 -2.11 14.30
CA ARG A 57 39.81 -0.82 13.87
C ARG A 57 40.42 -0.42 12.54
N LEU A 58 39.66 -0.57 11.46
CA LEU A 58 40.08 -0.20 10.11
C LEU A 58 39.50 1.17 9.74
N ILE A 59 40.25 1.95 8.96
CA ILE A 59 39.77 3.24 8.45
C ILE A 59 38.48 3.04 7.63
N ALA A 60 38.37 1.96 6.86
CA ALA A 60 37.15 1.63 6.11
C ALA A 60 35.91 1.52 7.01
N ASP A 61 36.00 0.87 8.17
CA ASP A 61 34.88 0.71 9.11
C ASP A 61 34.46 2.05 9.73
N HIS A 62 35.40 2.99 9.86
CA HIS A 62 35.11 4.31 10.42
C HIS A 62 34.39 5.26 9.46
N VAL A 63 34.47 5.01 8.15
CA VAL A 63 33.86 5.87 7.14
C VAL A 63 32.69 5.22 6.42
N ALA A 64 32.46 3.92 6.64
CA ALA A 64 31.28 3.22 6.14
C ALA A 64 30.02 3.69 6.88
N ASP A 65 28.87 3.56 6.22
CA ASP A 65 27.58 3.86 6.83
C ASP A 65 27.34 2.93 8.03
N VAL A 66 27.71 1.65 7.86
CA VAL A 66 27.56 0.62 8.88
C VAL A 66 28.75 -0.32 8.85
N ALA A 67 29.29 -0.62 10.02
CA ALA A 67 30.33 -1.63 10.19
C ALA A 67 29.78 -2.88 10.86
N THR A 68 30.02 -4.04 10.24
CA THR A 68 29.65 -5.36 10.75
C THR A 68 30.85 -6.30 10.76
N ILE A 69 30.74 -7.39 11.51
CA ILE A 69 31.85 -8.35 11.69
C ILE A 69 31.97 -9.30 10.49
N THR A 70 30.85 -9.71 9.89
CA THR A 70 30.84 -10.75 8.85
C THR A 70 29.94 -10.39 7.67
N PRO A 71 30.22 -10.90 6.46
CA PRO A 71 29.35 -10.67 5.31
C PRO A 71 27.92 -11.15 5.52
N THR A 72 27.72 -12.22 6.30
CA THR A 72 26.39 -12.70 6.70
C THR A 72 25.66 -11.67 7.56
N ALA A 73 26.34 -11.09 8.57
CA ALA A 73 25.75 -10.06 9.42
C ALA A 73 25.41 -8.78 8.63
N ALA A 74 26.24 -8.39 7.65
CA ALA A 74 25.92 -7.29 6.74
C ALA A 74 24.65 -7.58 5.93
N GLY A 75 24.51 -8.80 5.39
CA GLY A 75 23.31 -9.21 4.67
C GLY A 75 22.05 -9.18 5.54
N GLU A 76 22.14 -9.71 6.77
CA GLU A 76 21.05 -9.68 7.75
C GLU A 76 20.66 -8.24 8.10
N TYR A 77 21.64 -7.36 8.33
CA TYR A 77 21.40 -5.94 8.61
C TYR A 77 20.63 -5.26 7.47
N ILE A 78 21.04 -5.45 6.22
CA ILE A 78 20.39 -4.84 5.05
C ILE A 78 18.94 -5.34 4.92
N VAL A 79 18.73 -6.65 5.07
CA VAL A 79 17.39 -7.25 4.98
C VAL A 79 16.47 -6.75 6.10
N ASN A 80 16.97 -6.67 7.33
CA ASN A 80 16.20 -6.20 8.47
C ASN A 80 15.86 -4.72 8.35
N SER A 81 16.83 -3.88 7.96
CA SER A 81 16.61 -2.45 7.74
C SER A 81 15.51 -2.18 6.71
N ARG A 82 15.46 -2.97 5.62
CA ARG A 82 14.38 -2.88 4.64
C ARG A 82 13.01 -3.25 5.24
N GLN A 83 12.95 -4.33 6.03
CA GLN A 83 11.69 -4.76 6.66
C GLN A 83 11.19 -3.73 7.67
N GLU A 84 12.09 -3.20 8.49
CA GLU A 84 11.78 -2.15 9.46
C GLU A 84 11.25 -0.89 8.78
N PHE A 85 11.84 -0.49 7.64
CA PHE A 85 11.33 0.64 6.86
C PHE A 85 9.92 0.40 6.32
N LEU A 86 9.67 -0.77 5.73
CA LEU A 86 8.34 -1.10 5.21
C LEU A 86 7.27 -1.11 6.31
N ALA A 87 7.57 -1.76 7.43
CA ALA A 87 6.65 -1.85 8.56
C ALA A 87 6.45 -0.50 9.27
N GLY A 88 7.50 0.31 9.38
CA GLY A 88 7.47 1.59 10.09
C GLY A 88 6.86 2.73 9.28
N GLU A 89 7.08 2.76 7.97
CA GLU A 89 6.72 3.92 7.13
C GLU A 89 5.60 3.61 6.14
N ILE A 90 5.60 2.42 5.51
CA ILE A 90 4.65 2.11 4.43
C ILE A 90 3.34 1.57 4.98
N GLU A 91 3.39 0.56 5.87
CA GLU A 91 2.17 -0.04 6.43
C GLU A 91 1.24 0.97 7.11
N PRO A 92 1.73 1.97 7.89
CA PRO A 92 0.86 2.96 8.49
C PRO A 92 0.23 3.91 7.47
N LEU A 93 0.90 4.18 6.34
CA LEU A 93 0.35 5.00 5.27
C LEU A 93 -0.76 4.25 4.53
N GLU A 94 -0.58 2.96 4.28
CA GLU A 94 -1.62 2.11 3.69
C GLU A 94 -2.87 2.07 4.58
N GLN A 95 -2.70 1.85 5.90
CA GLN A 95 -3.81 1.86 6.85
C GLN A 95 -4.54 3.20 6.90
N GLN A 96 -3.82 4.32 6.83
CA GLN A 96 -4.42 5.65 6.80
C GLN A 96 -5.20 5.88 5.51
N LEU A 97 -4.67 5.44 4.37
CA LEU A 97 -5.34 5.55 3.08
C LEU A 97 -6.63 4.71 3.05
N ASP A 98 -6.58 3.48 3.54
CA ASP A 98 -7.74 2.59 3.60
C ASP A 98 -8.85 3.17 4.49
N ALA A 99 -8.50 3.65 5.69
CA ALA A 99 -9.47 4.27 6.59
C ALA A 99 -10.12 5.54 6.00
N ALA A 100 -9.32 6.37 5.30
CA ALA A 100 -9.84 7.55 4.61
C ALA A 100 -10.79 7.17 3.46
N TYR A 101 -10.45 6.11 2.72
CA TYR A 101 -11.28 5.61 1.62
C TYR A 101 -12.59 5.01 2.10
N GLU A 102 -12.58 4.23 3.19
CA GLU A 102 -13.79 3.69 3.81
C GLU A 102 -14.72 4.81 4.29
N THR A 103 -14.16 5.84 4.92
CA THR A 103 -14.94 7.01 5.36
C THR A 103 -15.59 7.72 4.18
N PHE A 104 -14.82 7.94 3.10
CA PHE A 104 -15.34 8.55 1.88
C PHE A 104 -16.48 7.73 1.24
N GLN A 105 -16.37 6.40 1.22
CA GLN A 105 -17.43 5.55 0.69
C GLN A 105 -18.71 5.62 1.53
N GLN A 106 -18.58 5.60 2.86
CA GLN A 106 -19.74 5.72 3.77
C GLN A 106 -20.46 7.05 3.59
N ASP A 107 -19.71 8.14 3.48
CA ASP A 107 -20.29 9.47 3.25
C ASP A 107 -21.06 9.49 1.91
N HIS A 108 -20.50 8.88 0.87
CA HIS A 108 -21.13 8.81 -0.44
C HIS A 108 -22.41 7.95 -0.45
N GLU A 109 -22.40 6.80 0.22
CA GLU A 109 -23.58 5.94 0.37
C GLU A 109 -24.68 6.67 1.15
N HIS A 110 -24.32 7.36 2.23
CA HIS A 110 -25.27 8.14 3.02
C HIS A 110 -25.91 9.27 2.20
N GLU A 111 -25.13 9.97 1.38
CA GLU A 111 -25.67 10.98 0.46
C GLU A 111 -26.66 10.38 -0.56
N GLN A 112 -26.38 9.17 -1.07
CA GLN A 112 -27.30 8.47 -1.99
C GLN A 112 -28.60 8.05 -1.30
N GLU A 113 -28.52 7.51 -0.08
CA GLU A 113 -29.70 7.15 0.72
C GLU A 113 -30.58 8.38 1.01
N LEU A 114 -29.97 9.51 1.35
CA LEU A 114 -30.69 10.77 1.56
C LEU A 114 -31.36 11.24 0.26
N ALA A 115 -30.68 11.14 -0.89
CA ALA A 115 -31.24 11.50 -2.18
C ALA A 115 -32.46 10.62 -2.53
N GLU A 116 -32.38 9.30 -2.31
CA GLU A 116 -33.50 8.38 -2.53
C GLU A 116 -34.68 8.66 -1.59
N ALA A 117 -34.42 8.90 -0.31
CA ALA A 117 -35.45 9.25 0.66
C ALA A 117 -36.16 10.57 0.32
N VAL A 118 -35.41 11.56 -0.20
CA VAL A 118 -35.99 12.81 -0.71
C VAL A 118 -36.85 12.54 -1.93
N ASP A 119 -36.37 11.77 -2.91
CA ASP A 119 -37.16 11.43 -4.11
C ASP A 119 -38.46 10.69 -3.76
N GLU A 120 -38.42 9.75 -2.81
CA GLU A 120 -39.61 9.05 -2.31
C GLU A 120 -40.57 10.00 -1.60
N ALA A 121 -40.07 10.89 -0.72
CA ALA A 121 -40.91 11.87 -0.02
C ALA A 121 -41.50 12.94 -0.95
N THR A 122 -40.84 13.23 -2.07
CA THR A 122 -41.32 14.19 -3.08
C THR A 122 -42.15 13.52 -4.18
N ALA A 123 -42.24 12.19 -4.20
CA ALA A 123 -43.13 11.45 -5.09
C ALA A 123 -44.59 11.80 -4.77
N PRO A 124 -45.45 12.03 -5.77
CA PRO A 124 -46.82 12.46 -5.52
C PRO A 124 -47.58 11.40 -4.71
N GLU A 125 -47.99 11.75 -3.48
CA GLU A 125 -48.89 10.93 -2.67
C GLU A 125 -50.26 10.80 -3.36
N GLY A 126 -50.47 9.65 -3.99
CA GLY A 126 -51.74 9.25 -4.56
C GLY A 126 -51.56 8.33 -5.76
N LEU A 127 -52.09 7.11 -5.69
CA LEU A 127 -52.26 6.24 -6.85
C LEU A 127 -52.80 7.08 -8.03
N PRO A 128 -52.20 7.00 -9.24
CA PRO A 128 -52.57 7.86 -10.34
C PRO A 128 -54.09 7.83 -10.54
N PRO A 129 -54.75 8.98 -10.82
CA PRO A 129 -56.21 9.08 -10.93
C PRO A 129 -56.84 8.16 -11.99
N ILE A 130 -56.02 7.50 -12.80
CA ILE A 130 -56.43 6.51 -13.80
C ILE A 130 -56.85 5.19 -13.12
N TYR A 131 -56.18 4.76 -12.04
CA TYR A 131 -56.45 3.47 -11.41
C TYR A 131 -57.81 3.40 -10.72
N TYR A 132 -58.23 4.46 -10.00
CA TYR A 132 -59.57 4.46 -9.40
C TYR A 132 -60.67 4.53 -10.47
N LYS A 133 -60.44 5.24 -11.58
CA LYS A 133 -61.38 5.30 -12.70
C LYS A 133 -61.54 3.93 -13.37
N VAL A 134 -60.43 3.22 -13.58
CA VAL A 134 -60.43 1.85 -14.12
C VAL A 134 -61.09 0.88 -13.12
N ALA A 135 -60.75 0.97 -11.84
CA ALA A 135 -61.35 0.13 -10.80
C ALA A 135 -62.87 0.32 -10.69
N ILE A 136 -63.35 1.57 -10.71
CA ILE A 136 -64.80 1.88 -10.73
C ILE A 136 -65.46 1.35 -12.00
N ALA A 137 -64.83 1.53 -13.17
CA ALA A 137 -65.38 1.01 -14.43
C ALA A 137 -65.51 -0.51 -14.42
N VAL A 138 -64.52 -1.23 -13.88
CA VAL A 138 -64.54 -2.70 -13.73
C VAL A 138 -65.63 -3.13 -12.74
N LEU A 139 -65.75 -2.45 -11.60
CA LEU A 139 -66.80 -2.71 -10.61
C LEU A 139 -68.21 -2.50 -11.18
N LEU A 140 -68.42 -1.42 -11.94
CA LEU A 140 -69.69 -1.15 -12.63
C LEU A 140 -70.01 -2.20 -13.70
N LEU A 141 -68.99 -2.68 -14.43
CA LEU A 141 -69.16 -3.70 -15.45
C LEU A 141 -69.49 -5.06 -14.81
N LEU A 142 -68.83 -5.42 -13.71
CA LEU A 142 -69.19 -6.60 -12.92
C LEU A 142 -70.60 -6.50 -12.34
N LEU A 143 -70.99 -5.33 -11.81
CA LEU A 143 -72.34 -5.09 -11.34
C LEU A 143 -73.37 -5.26 -12.47
N LEU A 144 -73.11 -4.71 -13.65
CA LEU A 144 -73.96 -4.87 -14.84
C LEU A 144 -74.09 -6.34 -15.25
N VAL A 145 -72.99 -7.09 -15.28
CA VAL A 145 -73.00 -8.53 -15.58
C VAL A 145 -73.83 -9.30 -14.56
N ILE A 146 -73.65 -9.03 -13.26
CA ILE A 146 -74.42 -9.67 -12.18
C ILE A 146 -75.91 -9.32 -12.30
N THR A 147 -76.25 -8.06 -12.56
CA THR A 147 -77.65 -7.65 -12.73
C THR A 147 -78.28 -8.23 -13.99
N GLY A 148 -77.55 -8.35 -15.10
CA GLY A 148 -78.02 -9.00 -16.33
C GLY A 148 -78.27 -10.50 -16.17
N LEU A 149 -77.41 -11.17 -15.39
CA LEU A 149 -77.59 -12.57 -14.99
C LEU A 149 -78.83 -12.76 -14.09
N TRP A 150 -79.08 -11.82 -13.17
CA TRP A 150 -80.26 -11.85 -12.30
C TRP A 150 -81.58 -11.54 -13.05
N LEU A 151 -81.53 -10.70 -14.08
CA LEU A 151 -82.70 -10.34 -14.89
C LEU A 151 -83.03 -11.36 -15.99
N GLY A 152 -82.22 -12.42 -16.15
CA GLY A 152 -82.47 -13.52 -17.09
C GLY A 152 -82.35 -13.14 -18.57
N VAL A 153 -81.45 -12.22 -18.91
CA VAL A 153 -81.24 -11.73 -20.30
C VAL A 153 -79.97 -12.32 -20.96
N ILE A 154 -79.37 -13.36 -20.38
CA ILE A 154 -78.34 -14.20 -21.01
C ILE A 154 -78.80 -15.65 -20.88
#